data_AF-A0A2A6LRZ9-F1
#
_entry.id   AF-A0A2A6LRZ9-F1
#
_cell.length_a   1.000
_cell.length_b   1.000
_cell.length_c   1.000
_cell.angle_alpha   90.00
_cell.angle_beta   90.00
_cell.angle_gamma   90.00
#
_symmetry.space_group_name_H-M   'P 1'
#
loop_
_entity.id
_entity.type
_entity.pdbx_description
1 polymer ?
#
loop_
_entity_poly.entity_id
_entity_poly.type
_entity_poly.pdbx_seq_one_letter_code
_entity_poly.pdbx_strand_id
1 'polypeptide(L)'
;MPTAKQRKSPTELFQLLSAKWPAAFNAVEPKPLKIGILRDIRAGQHEMSEEELERALRVHTKTGKYLVSIVAGAPRVDLKGNPSGEVSEADAAGAKGILGARMARE
;
A
#
# COMPACT_ATOMS: atom_id res chain seq x y z
N MET A 1 15.50 -6.16 26.96
CA MET A 1 14.61 -7.21 26.42
C MET A 1 13.84 -6.63 25.23
N PRO A 2 13.76 -7.26 24.05
CA PRO A 2 14.80 -7.54 23.06
C PRO A 2 14.76 -6.57 21.82
N THR A 3 15.94 -6.40 21.21
CA THR A 3 16.28 -5.89 19.86
C THR A 3 15.76 -4.52 19.40
N ALA A 4 16.66 -3.52 19.46
CA ALA A 4 16.69 -2.39 18.52
C ALA A 4 17.02 -2.92 17.11
N LYS A 5 16.09 -3.64 16.49
CA LYS A 5 16.12 -3.95 15.06
C LYS A 5 15.91 -2.60 14.36
N GLN A 6 16.88 -2.17 13.57
CA GLN A 6 16.87 -0.90 12.82
C GLN A 6 15.45 -0.50 12.43
N ARG A 7 14.93 0.60 12.98
CA ARG A 7 13.63 1.15 12.57
C ARG A 7 13.83 1.76 11.19
N LYS A 8 13.86 0.93 10.14
CA LYS A 8 13.91 1.42 8.76
C LYS A 8 12.70 2.30 8.54
N SER A 9 12.90 3.41 7.85
CA SER A 9 11.83 4.37 7.62
C SER A 9 10.68 3.69 6.86
N PRO A 10 9.40 4.05 7.10
CA PRO A 10 8.27 3.51 6.34
C PRO A 10 8.48 3.59 4.82
N THR A 11 9.15 4.65 4.37
CA THR A 11 9.54 4.88 2.98
C THR A 11 10.63 3.91 2.51
N GLU A 12 11.63 3.59 3.33
CA GLU A 12 12.66 2.60 2.99
C GLU A 12 12.11 1.17 2.96
N LEU A 13 11.24 0.84 3.92
CA LEU A 13 10.52 -0.42 3.95
C LEU A 13 9.69 -0.58 2.68
N PHE A 14 8.98 0.48 2.28
CA PHE A 14 8.25 0.53 1.02
C PHE A 14 9.17 0.41 -0.20
N GLN A 15 10.33 1.07 -0.21
CA GLN A 15 11.30 0.95 -1.32
C GLN A 15 11.85 -0.47 -1.44
N LEU A 16 12.16 -1.14 -0.33
CA LEU A 16 12.57 -2.55 -0.34
C LEU A 16 11.47 -3.46 -0.89
N LEU A 17 10.22 -3.21 -0.48
CA LEU A 17 9.05 -3.92 -1.00
C LEU A 17 8.84 -3.66 -2.49
N SER A 18 8.98 -2.42 -2.93
CA SER A 18 8.88 -2.00 -4.33
C SER A 18 10.00 -2.57 -5.19
N ALA A 19 11.21 -2.70 -4.65
CA ALA A 19 12.33 -3.33 -5.32
C ALA A 19 12.14 -4.85 -5.50
N LYS A 20 11.57 -5.55 -4.49
CA LYS A 20 11.26 -6.98 -4.61
C LYS A 20 9.98 -7.26 -5.40
N TRP A 21 8.96 -6.42 -5.26
CA TRP A 21 7.64 -6.56 -5.87
C TRP A 21 7.23 -5.27 -6.61
N PRO A 22 7.91 -4.94 -7.72
CA PRO A 22 7.59 -3.73 -8.49
C PRO A 22 6.19 -3.79 -9.13
N ALA A 23 5.64 -4.99 -9.30
CA ALA A 23 4.31 -5.19 -9.86
C ALA A 23 3.18 -4.76 -8.90
N ALA A 24 3.40 -4.91 -7.59
CA ALA A 24 2.43 -4.56 -6.56
C ALA A 24 2.70 -3.16 -6.00
N PHE A 25 3.95 -2.92 -5.59
CA PHE A 25 4.39 -1.69 -4.96
C PHE A 25 5.15 -0.86 -5.99
N ASN A 26 4.50 0.15 -6.53
CA ASN A 26 5.13 1.10 -7.44
C ASN A 26 5.11 2.50 -6.80
N ALA A 27 6.30 3.08 -6.61
CA ALA A 27 6.48 4.41 -6.02
C ALA A 27 6.04 5.54 -6.98
N VAL A 28 6.05 5.28 -8.28
CA VAL A 28 5.70 6.24 -9.34
C VAL A 28 4.19 6.22 -9.59
N GLU A 29 3.62 5.02 -9.76
CA GLU A 29 2.19 4.79 -10.01
C GLU A 29 1.60 3.86 -8.94
N PRO A 30 1.17 4.40 -7.79
CA PRO A 30 0.64 3.60 -6.70
C PRO A 30 -0.66 2.89 -7.12
N LYS A 31 -0.64 1.57 -7.28
CA LYS A 31 -1.81 0.80 -7.70
C LYS A 31 -2.69 0.40 -6.50
N PRO A 32 -4.00 0.13 -6.72
CA PRO A 32 -4.86 -0.46 -5.70
C PRO A 32 -4.29 -1.79 -5.23
N LEU A 33 -3.90 -1.87 -3.97
CA LEU A 33 -3.36 -3.10 -3.42
C LEU A 33 -4.49 -4.04 -2.97
N LYS A 34 -4.25 -5.34 -3.07
CA LYS A 34 -5.12 -6.37 -2.51
C LYS A 34 -5.38 -6.14 -1.02
N ILE A 35 -6.64 -6.33 -0.61
CA ILE A 35 -7.00 -6.33 0.82
C ILE A 35 -6.30 -7.52 1.49
N GLY A 36 -5.55 -7.26 2.56
CA GLY A 36 -4.78 -8.30 3.24
C GLY A 36 -3.43 -8.61 2.58
N ILE A 37 -2.95 -7.78 1.63
CA ILE A 37 -1.61 -7.93 1.05
C ILE A 37 -0.51 -7.96 2.12
N LEU A 38 -0.71 -7.31 3.27
CA LEU A 38 0.18 -7.37 4.43
C LEU A 38 0.48 -8.81 4.87
N ARG A 39 -0.57 -9.66 4.94
CA ARG A 39 -0.43 -11.08 5.31
C ARG A 39 0.30 -11.87 4.23
N ASP A 40 0.03 -11.55 2.98
CA ASP A 40 0.68 -12.15 1.81
C ASP A 40 2.18 -11.81 1.81
N ILE A 41 2.54 -10.57 2.12
CA ILE A 41 3.94 -10.11 2.21
C ILE A 41 4.63 -10.85 3.34
N ARG A 42 3.97 -10.95 4.48
CA ARG A 42 4.51 -11.66 5.65
C ARG A 42 4.73 -13.15 5.36
N ALA A 43 3.88 -13.76 4.53
CA ALA A 43 4.07 -15.13 4.08
C ALA A 43 5.25 -15.27 3.10
N GLY A 44 5.49 -14.27 2.24
CA GLY A 44 6.62 -14.23 1.30
C GLY A 44 7.94 -13.67 1.87
N GLN A 45 7.89 -12.91 2.98
CA GLN A 45 9.01 -12.16 3.55
C GLN A 45 9.02 -12.28 5.07
N HIS A 46 10.06 -12.93 5.60
CA HIS A 46 10.26 -13.04 7.05
C HIS A 46 11.21 -11.97 7.63
N GLU A 47 11.79 -11.11 6.78
CA GLU A 47 12.77 -10.11 7.24
C GLU A 47 12.15 -8.96 8.05
N MET A 48 10.87 -8.66 7.82
CA MET A 48 10.15 -7.50 8.37
C MET A 48 9.04 -7.91 9.33
N SER A 49 8.81 -7.10 10.37
CA SER A 49 7.69 -7.29 11.29
C SER A 49 6.38 -6.74 10.72
N GLU A 50 5.25 -7.28 11.19
CA GLU A 50 3.90 -6.83 10.80
C GLU A 50 3.70 -5.32 11.05
N GLU A 51 4.22 -4.83 12.17
CA GLU A 51 4.18 -3.43 12.56
C GLU A 51 4.91 -2.51 11.56
N GLU A 52 6.03 -2.98 11.00
CA GLU A 52 6.82 -2.23 10.03
C GLU A 52 6.08 -2.13 8.69
N LEU A 53 5.51 -3.25 8.24
CA LEU A 53 4.69 -3.31 7.03
C LEU A 53 3.44 -2.42 7.17
N GLU A 54 2.78 -2.45 8.32
CA GLU A 54 1.59 -1.65 8.57
C GLU A 54 1.94 -0.15 8.55
N ARG A 55 3.08 0.25 9.13
CA ARG A 55 3.57 1.63 9.04
C ARG A 55 3.87 2.05 7.60
N ALA A 56 4.54 1.20 6.82
CA ALA A 56 4.83 1.46 5.41
C ALA A 56 3.55 1.68 4.59
N LEU A 57 2.59 0.75 4.72
CA LEU A 57 1.28 0.86 4.07
C LEU A 57 0.51 2.08 4.55
N ARG A 58 0.54 2.42 5.83
CA ARG A 58 -0.16 3.57 6.39
C ARG A 58 0.36 4.89 5.82
N VAL A 59 1.66 5.01 5.56
CA VAL A 59 2.24 6.19 4.89
C VAL A 59 1.86 6.19 3.41
N HIS A 60 1.91 5.03 2.75
CA HIS A 60 1.57 4.90 1.34
C HIS A 60 0.10 5.23 1.05
N THR A 61 -0.83 4.63 1.80
CA THR A 61 -2.28 4.88 1.71
C THR A 61 -2.68 6.31 2.05
N LYS A 62 -1.84 7.03 2.82
CA LYS A 62 -2.00 8.47 3.10
C LYS A 62 -1.45 9.38 2.01
N THR A 63 -0.87 8.86 0.94
CA THR A 63 -0.33 9.67 -0.17
C THR A 63 -1.46 10.01 -1.14
N GLY A 64 -1.58 11.27 -1.57
CA GLY A 64 -2.62 11.71 -2.50
C GLY A 64 -2.66 10.89 -3.80
N LYS A 65 -1.48 10.54 -4.33
CA LYS A 65 -1.36 9.68 -5.52
C LYS A 65 -2.03 8.30 -5.34
N TYR A 66 -1.97 7.72 -4.15
CA TYR A 66 -2.63 6.45 -3.87
C TYR A 66 -4.14 6.60 -3.92
N LEU A 67 -4.69 7.63 -3.27
CA LEU A 67 -6.13 7.90 -3.27
C LEU A 67 -6.67 8.17 -4.68
N VAL A 68 -5.90 8.86 -5.53
CA VAL A 68 -6.26 9.09 -6.95
C VAL A 68 -6.32 7.78 -7.74
N SER A 69 -5.49 6.80 -7.38
CA SER A 69 -5.40 5.53 -8.12
C SER A 69 -6.44 4.50 -7.68
N ILE A 70 -7.12 4.73 -6.54
CA ILE A 70 -8.26 3.90 -6.09
C ILE A 70 -9.51 4.33 -6.88
N VAL A 71 -9.68 3.72 -8.05
CA VAL A 71 -10.81 3.95 -8.97
C VAL A 71 -11.74 2.74 -8.96
N ALA A 72 -13.06 2.98 -9.01
CA ALA A 72 -14.05 1.91 -9.05
C ALA A 72 -13.83 1.02 -10.28
N GLY A 73 -13.84 -0.30 -10.10
CA GLY A 73 -13.55 -1.26 -11.16
C GLY A 73 -12.06 -1.41 -11.50
N ALA A 74 -11.16 -0.72 -10.79
CA ALA A 74 -9.74 -0.97 -10.95
C ALA A 74 -9.37 -2.34 -10.34
N PRO A 75 -8.59 -3.18 -11.05
CA PRO A 75 -8.13 -4.44 -10.51
C PRO A 75 -7.13 -4.18 -9.38
N ARG A 76 -7.36 -4.82 -8.23
CA ARG A 76 -6.40 -4.79 -7.12
C ARG A 76 -5.25 -5.70 -7.47
N VAL A 77 -4.01 -5.24 -7.32
CA VAL A 77 -2.83 -6.06 -7.57
C VAL A 77 -2.38 -6.78 -6.29
N ASP A 78 -2.09 -8.07 -6.42
CA ASP A 78 -1.36 -8.83 -5.42
C ASP A 78 0.16 -8.62 -5.56
N LEU A 79 0.95 -9.30 -4.73
CA LEU A 79 2.42 -9.20 -4.76
C LEU A 79 3.05 -9.61 -6.08
N LYS A 80 2.41 -10.50 -6.81
CA LYS A 80 2.89 -11.01 -8.09
C LYS A 80 2.42 -10.16 -9.27
N GLY A 81 1.61 -9.13 -9.03
CA GLY A 81 1.00 -8.32 -10.08
C GLY A 81 -0.24 -8.96 -10.71
N ASN A 82 -0.76 -10.03 -10.11
CA ASN A 82 -2.02 -10.62 -10.52
C ASN A 82 -3.18 -9.76 -10.02
N PRO A 83 -4.24 -9.62 -10.84
CA PRO A 83 -5.49 -9.05 -10.40
C PRO A 83 -6.10 -9.96 -9.32
N SER A 84 -6.16 -9.46 -8.09
CA SER A 84 -6.72 -10.15 -6.94
C SER A 84 -7.84 -9.32 -6.34
N GLY A 85 -9.01 -9.45 -6.97
CA GLY A 85 -10.20 -8.69 -6.65
C GLY A 85 -10.21 -7.31 -7.32
N GLU A 86 -11.28 -6.58 -7.09
CA GLU A 86 -11.50 -5.26 -7.70
C GLU A 86 -11.77 -4.23 -6.61
N VAL A 87 -11.50 -2.97 -6.93
CA VAL A 87 -11.91 -1.85 -6.09
C VAL A 87 -13.42 -1.67 -6.27
N SER A 88 -14.17 -1.90 -5.18
CA SER A 88 -15.60 -1.64 -5.17
C SER A 88 -15.87 -0.14 -5.26
N GLU A 89 -17.04 0.24 -5.78
CA GLU A 89 -17.49 1.64 -5.80
C GLU A 89 -17.44 2.29 -4.41
N ALA A 90 -17.71 1.52 -3.35
CA ALA A 90 -17.62 2.01 -1.97
C ALA A 90 -16.17 2.38 -1.57
N ASP A 91 -15.19 1.55 -1.92
CA ASP A 91 -13.77 1.84 -1.66
C ASP A 91 -13.30 3.06 -2.46
N ALA A 92 -13.70 3.15 -3.73
CA ALA A 92 -13.37 4.27 -4.61
C ALA A 92 -14.03 5.58 -4.15
N ALA A 93 -15.30 5.54 -3.76
CA ALA A 93 -16.01 6.69 -3.22
C ALA A 93 -15.37 7.17 -1.92
N GLY A 94 -14.98 6.23 -1.04
CA GLY A 94 -14.24 6.54 0.19
C GLY A 94 -12.90 7.22 -0.10
N ALA A 95 -12.09 6.64 -0.99
CA ALA A 95 -10.79 7.21 -1.38
C ALA A 95 -10.93 8.58 -2.04
N LYS A 96 -11.89 8.73 -2.96
CA LYS A 96 -12.23 10.01 -3.61
C LYS A 96 -12.72 11.05 -2.60
N GLY A 97 -13.50 10.64 -1.61
CA GLY A 97 -13.94 11.50 -0.51
C GLY A 97 -12.78 12.00 0.35
N ILE A 98 -11.84 11.11 0.71
CA ILE A 98 -10.63 11.47 1.47
C ILE A 98 -9.73 12.41 0.65
N LEU A 99 -9.57 12.13 -0.65
CA LEU A 99 -8.80 12.98 -1.56
C LEU A 99 -9.43 14.38 -1.68
N GLY A 100 -10.74 14.44 -1.93
CA GLY A 100 -11.48 15.70 -2.04
C GLY A 100 -11.44 16.50 -0.73
N ALA A 101 -11.62 15.83 0.41
CA ALA A 101 -11.51 16.46 1.72
C ALA A 101 -10.10 17.02 1.97
N ARG A 102 -9.05 16.38 1.44
CA ARG A 102 -7.67 16.86 1.56
C ARG A 102 -7.37 18.01 0.62
N MET A 103 -7.79 17.93 -0.64
CA MET A 103 -7.65 19.04 -1.61
C MET A 103 -8.40 20.29 -1.15
N ALA A 104 -9.52 20.14 -0.45
CA ALA A 104 -10.26 21.27 0.12
C ALA A 104 -9.59 21.90 1.35
N ARG A 105 -8.47 21.35 1.84
CA ARG A 105 -7.71 21.89 2.99
C ARG A 105 -6.37 22.53 2.60
N GLU A 106 -6.02 22.52 1.32
CA GLU A 106 -4.87 23.24 0.74
C GLU A 106 -5.34 24.58 0.14
#